data_AF-A0A958LZ66-F1
#
_entry.id   AF-A0A958LZ66-F1
#
_cell.length_a   1.000
_cell.length_b   1.000
_cell.length_c   1.000
_cell.angle_alpha   90.00
_cell.angle_beta   90.00
_cell.angle_gamma   90.00
#
_symmetry.space_group_name_H-M   'P 1'
#
loop_
_entity.id
_entity.type
_entity.pdbx_description
1 polymer ?
#
loop_
_entity_poly.entity_id
_entity_poly.type
_entity_poly.pdbx_seq_one_letter_code
_entity_poly.pdbx_strand_id
1 'polypeptide(L)'
;MRKARSEEVSGLFHNCYLLRHAMYHFLNSLFSYLMVSIDTSWEKFCEALDKAPTFDHILKIHREFQQEILDTTFNTPRGKQLLIALNNIYAVITNFKAVSLRLQENFEEYYEKWRLYEDRQGMARKGFISS
;
A
#
# COMPACT_ATOMS: atom_id res chain seq x y z
N MET A 1 23.47 -4.04 -28.92
CA MET A 1 22.41 -3.03 -28.63
C MET A 1 21.14 -3.62 -27.99
N ARG A 2 20.51 -4.70 -28.49
CA ARG A 2 19.28 -5.27 -27.88
C ARG A 2 19.45 -5.81 -26.45
N LYS A 3 20.60 -6.42 -26.12
CA LYS A 3 20.88 -7.00 -24.79
C LYS A 3 21.04 -5.94 -23.69
N ALA A 4 21.76 -4.85 -23.98
CA ALA A 4 21.89 -3.70 -23.08
C ALA A 4 20.53 -3.04 -22.75
N ARG A 5 19.66 -2.89 -23.76
CA ARG A 5 18.28 -2.40 -23.56
C ARG A 5 17.44 -3.33 -22.67
N SER A 6 17.68 -4.65 -22.74
CA SER A 6 17.01 -5.63 -21.88
C SER A 6 17.48 -5.55 -20.42
N GLU A 7 18.77 -5.29 -20.19
CA GLU A 7 19.34 -5.12 -18.84
C GLU A 7 18.86 -3.82 -18.19
N GLU A 8 18.79 -2.71 -18.95
CA GLU A 8 18.22 -1.44 -18.48
C GLU A 8 16.76 -1.59 -18.04
N VAL A 9 15.94 -2.27 -18.84
CA VAL A 9 14.52 -2.52 -18.51
C VAL A 9 14.41 -3.41 -17.27
N SER A 10 15.25 -4.45 -17.14
CA SER A 10 15.28 -5.30 -15.95
C SER A 10 15.64 -4.51 -14.68
N GLY A 11 16.62 -3.60 -14.77
CA GLY A 11 17.00 -2.72 -13.66
C GLY A 11 15.86 -1.78 -13.25
N LEU A 12 15.13 -1.22 -14.21
CA LEU A 12 13.95 -0.38 -13.93
C LEU A 12 12.86 -1.17 -13.19
N PHE A 13 12.55 -2.38 -13.63
CA PHE A 13 11.58 -3.24 -12.95
C PHE A 13 12.00 -3.58 -11.52
N HIS A 14 13.28 -3.90 -11.32
CA HIS A 14 13.82 -4.16 -9.98
C HIS A 14 13.58 -2.96 -9.05
N ASN A 15 13.89 -1.74 -9.51
CA ASN A 15 13.64 -0.52 -8.74
C ASN A 15 12.16 -0.29 -8.46
N CYS A 16 11.27 -0.56 -9.42
CA CYS A 16 9.83 -0.51 -9.20
C CYS A 16 9.37 -1.50 -8.13
N TYR A 17 9.92 -2.73 -8.12
CA TYR A 17 9.62 -3.73 -7.09
C TYR A 17 10.09 -3.28 -5.71
N LEU A 18 11.31 -2.76 -5.59
CA LEU A 18 11.83 -2.21 -4.33
C LEU A 18 10.95 -1.07 -3.81
N LEU A 19 10.58 -0.13 -4.67
CA LEU A 19 9.71 0.98 -4.31
C LEU A 19 8.33 0.48 -3.85
N ARG A 20 7.73 -0.48 -4.57
CA ARG A 20 6.47 -1.12 -4.19
C ARG A 20 6.57 -1.77 -2.82
N HIS A 21 7.65 -2.49 -2.55
CA HIS A 21 7.89 -3.11 -1.24
C HIS A 21 8.01 -2.06 -0.14
N ALA A 22 8.77 -0.98 -0.36
CA ALA A 22 8.88 0.10 0.61
C ALA A 22 7.52 0.75 0.92
N MET A 23 6.70 1.02 -0.10
CA MET A 23 5.33 1.54 0.07
C MET A 23 4.45 0.58 0.88
N TYR A 24 4.53 -0.72 0.60
CA TYR A 24 3.78 -1.75 1.33
C TYR A 24 4.20 -1.84 2.80
N HIS A 25 5.51 -1.86 3.06
CA HIS A 25 6.05 -1.84 4.42
C HIS A 25 5.62 -0.60 5.19
N PHE A 26 5.66 0.57 4.57
CA PHE A 26 5.19 1.80 5.19
C PHE A 26 3.71 1.71 5.61
N LEU A 27 2.83 1.28 4.70
CA LEU A 27 1.40 1.14 4.99
C LEU A 27 1.13 0.15 6.11
N ASN A 28 1.78 -1.01 6.08
CA ASN A 28 1.62 -2.02 7.12
C ASN A 28 2.09 -1.51 8.48
N SER A 29 3.27 -0.87 8.54
CA SER A 29 3.78 -0.32 9.80
C SER A 29 2.86 0.74 10.38
N LEU A 30 2.32 1.63 9.53
CA LEU A 30 1.37 2.66 9.96
C LEU A 30 0.06 2.03 10.47
N PHE A 31 -0.48 1.05 9.73
CA PHE A 31 -1.69 0.34 10.13
C PHE A 31 -1.50 -0.40 11.45
N SER A 32 -0.40 -1.14 11.61
CA SER A 32 -0.07 -1.84 12.84
C SER A 32 0.07 -0.89 14.02
N TYR A 33 0.74 0.25 13.84
CA TYR A 33 0.83 1.29 14.87
C TYR A 33 -0.54 1.79 15.30
N LEU A 34 -1.41 2.13 14.35
CA LEU A 34 -2.75 2.62 14.65
C LEU A 34 -3.58 1.56 15.37
N MET A 35 -3.58 0.32 14.89
CA MET A 35 -4.35 -0.77 15.50
C MET A 35 -3.93 -1.02 16.94
N VAL A 36 -2.62 -1.19 17.20
CA VAL A 36 -2.11 -1.42 18.56
C VAL A 36 -2.40 -0.25 19.48
N SER A 37 -2.23 0.98 18.99
CA SER A 37 -2.47 2.17 19.80
C SER A 37 -3.94 2.31 20.18
N ILE A 38 -4.86 2.07 19.23
CA ILE A 38 -6.31 2.10 19.48
C ILE A 38 -6.71 1.00 20.47
N ASP A 39 -6.19 -0.22 20.31
CA ASP A 39 -6.46 -1.35 21.19
C ASP A 39 -6.01 -1.05 22.62
N THR A 40 -4.80 -0.50 22.76
CA THR A 40 -4.26 -0.07 24.06
C THR A 40 -5.12 1.03 24.71
N SER A 41 -5.58 2.01 23.94
CA SER A 41 -6.48 3.06 24.45
C SER A 41 -7.85 2.51 24.85
N TRP A 42 -8.34 1.49 24.15
CA TRP A 42 -9.60 0.82 24.47
C TRP A 42 -9.49 0.01 25.77
N GLU A 43 -8.41 -0.75 25.97
CA GLU A 43 -8.16 -1.48 27.21
C GLU A 43 -8.13 -0.53 28.42
N LYS A 44 -7.37 0.58 28.31
CA LYS A 44 -7.33 1.62 29.37
C LYS A 44 -8.72 2.19 29.66
N PHE A 45 -9.51 2.43 28.62
CA PHE A 45 -10.87 2.94 28.77
C PHE A 45 -11.76 1.96 29.53
N CYS A 46 -11.74 0.68 29.17
CA CYS A 46 -12.49 -0.37 29.88
C CYS A 46 -12.07 -0.47 31.35
N GLU A 47 -10.77 -0.52 31.64
CA GLU A 47 -10.27 -0.58 33.01
C GLU A 47 -10.66 0.64 33.86
N ALA A 48 -10.67 1.84 33.25
CA ALA A 48 -11.09 3.05 33.92
C ALA A 48 -12.61 3.07 34.15
N LEU A 49 -13.38 2.57 33.18
CA LEU A 49 -14.83 2.49 33.25
C LEU A 49 -15.30 1.58 34.39
N ASP A 50 -14.67 0.42 34.56
CA ASP A 50 -14.99 -0.54 35.65
C ASP A 50 -14.77 0.05 37.05
N LYS A 51 -13.86 1.03 37.16
CA LYS A 51 -13.51 1.70 38.42
C LYS A 51 -14.31 2.98 38.65
N ALA A 52 -15.18 3.38 37.73
CA ALA A 52 -15.87 4.66 37.78
C ALA A 52 -17.00 4.64 38.85
N PRO A 53 -16.94 5.50 39.88
CA PRO A 53 -17.90 5.46 40.98
C PRO A 53 -19.21 6.20 40.68
N THR A 54 -19.19 7.14 39.73
CA THR A 54 -20.35 7.96 39.38
C THR A 54 -20.48 8.13 37.88
N PHE A 55 -21.69 8.48 37.43
CA PHE A 55 -21.95 8.76 36.02
C PHE A 55 -21.11 9.93 35.48
N ASP A 56 -20.84 10.95 36.28
CA ASP A 56 -19.97 12.06 35.88
C ASP A 56 -18.52 11.60 35.60
N HIS A 57 -18.03 10.63 36.37
CA HIS A 57 -16.72 10.02 36.10
C HIS A 57 -16.73 9.24 34.79
N ILE A 58 -17.82 8.49 34.50
CA ILE A 58 -17.99 7.80 33.22
C ILE A 58 -17.93 8.78 32.05
N LEU A 59 -18.66 9.91 32.14
CA LEU A 59 -18.65 10.94 31.10
C LEU A 59 -17.26 11.53 30.89
N LYS A 60 -16.51 11.75 31.97
CA LYS A 60 -15.14 12.26 31.92
C LYS A 60 -14.20 11.25 31.23
N ILE A 61 -14.19 10.00 31.68
CA ILE A 61 -13.37 8.92 31.12
C ILE A 61 -13.64 8.74 29.63
N HIS A 62 -14.91 8.80 29.22
CA HIS A 62 -15.29 8.71 27.82
C HIS A 62 -14.73 9.88 26.98
N ARG A 63 -14.79 11.12 27.47
CA ARG A 63 -14.20 12.28 26.76
C ARG A 63 -12.68 12.16 26.64
N GLU A 64 -12.03 11.68 27.69
CA GLU A 64 -10.58 11.45 27.69
C GLU A 64 -10.19 10.39 26.66
N PHE A 65 -10.91 9.27 26.62
CA PHE A 65 -10.72 8.24 25.59
C PHE A 65 -10.91 8.78 24.17
N GLN A 66 -11.98 9.55 23.93
CA GLN A 66 -12.20 10.18 22.62
C GLN A 66 -11.04 11.09 22.21
N GLN A 67 -10.52 11.88 23.15
CA GLN A 67 -9.39 12.77 22.90
C GLN A 67 -8.12 11.97 22.59
N GLU A 68 -7.84 10.89 23.33
CA GLU A 68 -6.68 10.00 23.09
C GLU A 68 -6.75 9.35 21.69
N ILE A 69 -7.93 8.88 21.27
CA ILE A 69 -8.15 8.33 19.92
C ILE A 69 -7.93 9.40 18.84
N LEU A 70 -8.43 10.62 19.05
CA LEU A 70 -8.23 11.72 18.09
C LEU A 70 -6.75 12.09 17.96
N ASP A 71 -6.00 12.12 19.06
CA ASP A 71 -4.57 12.41 19.03
C ASP A 71 -3.78 11.29 18.34
N THR A 72 -4.11 10.03 18.65
CA THR A 72 -3.47 8.83 18.08
C THR A 72 -3.72 8.70 16.58
N THR A 73 -4.92 9.06 16.13
CA THR A 73 -5.30 9.05 14.70
C THR A 73 -4.92 10.34 13.97
N PHE A 74 -4.16 11.24 14.63
CA PHE A 74 -3.67 12.51 14.09
C PHE A 74 -4.78 13.49 13.69
N ASN A 75 -5.99 13.31 14.23
CA ASN A 75 -7.18 14.13 13.95
C ASN A 75 -7.29 15.38 14.85
N THR A 76 -6.20 15.77 15.51
CA THR A 76 -6.13 17.00 16.29
C THR A 76 -5.43 18.13 15.52
N PRO A 77 -5.60 19.40 15.91
CA PRO A 77 -4.92 20.52 15.26
C PRO A 77 -3.40 20.33 15.17
N ARG A 78 -2.80 19.65 16.16
CA ARG A 78 -1.38 19.28 16.20
C ARG A 78 -1.02 18.20 15.17
N GLY A 79 -1.90 17.22 14.96
CA GLY A 79 -1.73 16.13 13.99
C GLY A 79 -2.03 16.52 12.53
N LYS A 80 -2.69 17.65 12.29
CA LYS A 80 -3.16 18.05 10.95
C LYS A 80 -2.07 18.08 9.88
N GLN A 81 -0.89 18.60 10.18
CA GLN A 81 0.23 18.63 9.21
C GLN A 81 0.71 17.22 8.86
N LEU A 82 0.78 16.33 9.86
CA LEU A 82 1.14 14.93 9.66
C LEU A 82 0.08 14.22 8.82
N LEU A 83 -1.21 14.44 9.11
CA LEU A 83 -2.31 13.86 8.34
C LEU A 83 -2.27 14.31 6.86
N ILE A 84 -1.93 15.57 6.59
CA ILE A 84 -1.72 16.07 5.22
C ILE A 84 -0.56 15.33 4.55
N ALA A 85 0.57 15.16 5.24
CA ALA A 85 1.72 14.43 4.70
C ALA A 85 1.38 12.96 4.41
N LEU A 86 0.66 12.28 5.32
CA LEU A 86 0.18 10.91 5.15
C LEU A 86 -0.77 10.79 3.95
N ASN A 87 -1.69 11.73 3.78
CA ASN A 87 -2.59 11.77 2.63
C ASN A 87 -1.84 11.97 1.31
N ASN A 88 -0.81 12.82 1.30
CA ASN A 88 0.04 13.00 0.13
C ASN A 88 0.81 11.72 -0.22
N ILE A 89 1.38 11.03 0.77
CA ILE A 89 2.03 9.74 0.57
C ILE A 89 1.02 8.71 0.03
N TYR A 90 -0.17 8.64 0.61
CA TYR A 90 -1.23 7.73 0.16
C TYR A 90 -1.64 8.00 -1.29
N ALA A 91 -1.74 9.27 -1.71
CA ALA A 91 -2.00 9.64 -3.10
C ALA A 91 -0.89 9.16 -4.04
N VAL A 92 0.38 9.34 -3.65
CA VAL A 92 1.53 8.84 -4.42
C VAL A 92 1.50 7.32 -4.54
N ILE A 93 1.24 6.59 -3.46
CA ILE A 93 1.14 5.13 -3.46
C ILE A 93 0.00 4.67 -4.37
N THR A 94 -1.15 5.33 -4.29
CA THR A 94 -2.33 5.01 -5.12
C THR A 94 -2.04 5.22 -6.59
N ASN A 95 -1.41 6.34 -6.95
CA ASN A 95 -1.00 6.61 -8.32
C ASN A 95 0.04 5.60 -8.82
N PHE A 96 1.04 5.29 -7.99
CA PHE A 96 2.05 4.27 -8.31
C PHE A 96 1.41 2.91 -8.56
N LYS A 97 0.46 2.49 -7.72
CA LYS A 97 -0.30 1.25 -7.90
C LYS A 97 -1.04 1.23 -9.24
N ALA A 98 -1.76 2.30 -9.57
CA ALA A 98 -2.52 2.40 -10.82
C ALA A 98 -1.61 2.32 -12.06
N VAL A 99 -0.48 3.02 -12.04
CA VAL A 99 0.52 2.97 -13.13
C VAL A 99 1.16 1.58 -13.22
N SER A 100 1.53 0.98 -12.08
CA SER A 100 2.18 -0.33 -12.03
C SER A 100 1.29 -1.45 -12.55
N LEU A 101 -0.01 -1.43 -12.23
CA LEU A 101 -0.99 -2.39 -12.73
C LEU A 101 -1.10 -2.31 -14.26
N ARG A 102 -1.29 -1.10 -14.81
CA ARG A 102 -1.33 -0.91 -16.27
C ARG A 102 -0.04 -1.35 -16.95
N LEU A 103 1.11 -1.08 -16.33
CA LEU A 103 2.39 -1.53 -16.85
C LEU A 103 2.44 -3.06 -16.91
N GLN A 104 2.06 -3.73 -15.83
CA GLN A 104 2.04 -5.18 -15.76
C GLN A 104 1.12 -5.81 -16.82
N GLU A 105 -0.12 -5.31 -16.95
CA GLU A 105 -1.09 -5.76 -17.96
C GLU A 105 -0.54 -5.62 -19.39
N ASN A 106 0.05 -4.46 -19.70
CA ASN A 106 0.67 -4.23 -21.02
C ASN A 106 1.81 -5.22 -21.27
N PHE A 107 2.68 -5.44 -20.28
CA PHE A 107 3.80 -6.37 -20.43
C PHE A 107 3.32 -7.80 -20.64
N GLU A 108 2.32 -8.26 -19.89
CA GLU A 108 1.70 -9.57 -20.06
C GLU A 108 1.14 -9.73 -21.49
N GLU A 109 0.41 -8.73 -22.00
CA GLU A 109 -0.11 -8.74 -23.38
C GLU A 109 1.02 -8.82 -24.42
N TYR A 110 2.09 -8.03 -24.24
CA TYR A 110 3.26 -8.09 -25.13
C TYR A 110 3.91 -9.47 -25.10
N TYR A 111 4.15 -10.05 -23.92
CA TYR A 111 4.77 -11.37 -23.78
C TYR A 111 3.94 -12.48 -24.43
N GLU A 112 2.61 -12.45 -24.27
CA GLU A 112 1.74 -13.43 -24.93
C GLU A 112 1.76 -13.28 -26.45
N LYS A 113 1.72 -12.04 -26.97
CA LYS A 113 1.88 -11.81 -28.42
C LYS A 113 3.22 -12.36 -28.91
N TRP A 114 4.32 -12.06 -28.24
CA TRP A 114 5.66 -12.54 -28.60
C TRP A 114 5.74 -14.07 -28.62
N ARG A 115 5.18 -14.74 -27.60
CA ARG A 115 5.12 -16.21 -27.54
C ARG A 115 4.38 -16.78 -28.75
N LEU A 116 3.20 -16.24 -29.09
CA LEU A 116 2.43 -16.67 -30.26
C LEU A 116 3.14 -16.39 -31.59
N TYR A 117 3.93 -15.32 -31.68
CA TYR A 117 4.79 -15.07 -32.85
C TYR A 117 5.91 -16.10 -32.96
N GLU A 118 6.61 -16.42 -31.86
CA GLU A 118 7.66 -17.44 -31.85
C GLU A 118 7.12 -18.83 -32.19
N ASP A 119 5.95 -19.20 -31.64
CA ASP A 119 5.29 -20.46 -31.95
C ASP A 119 4.90 -20.55 -33.43
N ARG A 120 4.32 -19.50 -34.01
CA ARG A 120 4.00 -19.45 -35.45
C ARG A 120 5.24 -19.52 -36.32
N GLN A 121 6.32 -18.83 -35.97
CA GLN A 121 7.59 -18.92 -36.67
C GLN A 121 8.19 -20.32 -36.56
N GLY A 122 8.06 -20.98 -35.41
CA GLY A 122 8.44 -22.37 -35.19
C GLY A 122 7.63 -23.34 -36.04
N MET A 123 6.31 -23.14 -36.15
CA MET A 123 5.43 -23.96 -37.00
C MET A 123 5.69 -23.73 -38.50
N ALA A 124 5.94 -22.49 -38.93
CA ALA A 124 6.33 -22.15 -40.30
C ALA A 124 7.68 -22.76 -40.68
N ARG A 125 8.68 -22.71 -39.79
CA ARG A 125 9.99 -23.37 -39.99
C ARG A 125 9.90 -24.89 -40.07
N LYS A 126 8.91 -25.50 -39.40
CA LYS A 126 8.64 -26.94 -39.46
C LYS A 126 7.71 -27.32 -40.63
N GLY A 127 7.28 -26.37 -41.46
CA GLY A 127 6.47 -26.61 -42.66
C GLY A 127 4.99 -26.89 -42.40
N PHE A 128 4.48 -26.65 -41.19
CA PHE A 128 3.08 -26.89 -40.83
C PHE A 128 2.13 -25.77 -41.31
N ILE A 129 2.65 -24.63 -41.79
CA ILE A 129 1.89 -23.47 -42.24
C ILE A 129 2.58 -22.89 -43.48
N SER A 130 1.87 -22.70 -44.60
CA SER A 130 2.42 -22.02 -45.79
C SER A 130 2.35 -20.49 -45.64
N SER A 131 3.43 -19.81 -46.06
CA SER A 131 3.58 -18.35 -46.05
C SER A 131 2.49 -17.60 -46.80
#